data_AF-A0A6N6TDF6-F1
#
_entry.id   AF-A0A6N6TDF6-F1
#
_cell.length_a   1.000
_cell.length_b   1.000
_cell.length_c   1.000
_cell.angle_alpha   90.00
_cell.angle_beta   90.00
_cell.angle_gamma   90.00
#
_symmetry.space_group_name_H-M   'P 1'
#
loop_
_entity.id
_entity.type
_entity.pdbx_description
1 polymer ?
#
loop_
_entity_poly.entity_id
_entity_poly.type
_entity_poly.pdbx_seq_one_letter_code
_entity_poly.pdbx_strand_id
1 'polypeptide(L)'
;MVVNLFNNVLETPPALPEPVIKANKLFIENVEKILIFQMNSLKTYFDIGINQLRAAAEITDLESLQDFCKRQAEIAQTLQRKLMNDVRIMSDMAARFKTEMDGLTQTTLETTLPKAA
;
A
#
# COMPACT_ATOMS: atom_id res chain seq x y z
N MET A 1 -33.40 -16.32 -37.42
CA MET A 1 -32.02 -16.63 -36.99
C MET A 1 -31.25 -15.38 -36.55
N VAL A 2 -31.45 -14.20 -37.18
CA VAL A 2 -30.73 -12.96 -36.81
C VAL A 2 -31.23 -12.33 -35.49
N VAL A 3 -32.51 -12.50 -35.15
CA VAL A 3 -33.12 -11.94 -33.91
C VAL A 3 -32.59 -12.61 -32.62
N ASN A 4 -32.23 -13.91 -32.66
CA ASN A 4 -31.68 -14.62 -31.50
C ASN A 4 -30.23 -14.21 -31.17
N LEU A 5 -29.48 -13.67 -32.15
CA LEU A 5 -28.12 -13.18 -31.91
C LEU A 5 -28.11 -11.85 -31.14
N PHE A 6 -29.16 -11.02 -31.28
CA PHE A 6 -29.29 -9.78 -30.54
C PHE A 6 -29.84 -10.00 -29.11
N ASN A 7 -30.67 -11.02 -28.87
CA ASN A 7 -31.13 -11.35 -27.52
C ASN A 7 -30.01 -11.92 -26.64
N ASN A 8 -29.15 -12.81 -27.15
CA ASN A 8 -28.04 -13.39 -26.36
C ASN A 8 -26.90 -12.39 -26.06
N VAL A 9 -26.86 -11.25 -26.78
CA VAL A 9 -25.90 -10.15 -26.53
C VAL A 9 -26.50 -9.08 -25.62
N LEU A 10 -27.82 -9.08 -25.43
CA LEU A 10 -28.56 -8.23 -24.49
C LEU A 10 -28.87 -8.96 -23.16
N GLU A 11 -28.51 -10.24 -23.03
CA GLU A 11 -28.46 -10.92 -21.74
C GLU A 11 -27.47 -10.15 -20.86
N THR A 12 -27.98 -9.57 -19.78
CA THR A 12 -27.17 -8.89 -18.78
C THR A 12 -26.02 -9.84 -18.43
N PRO A 13 -24.73 -9.45 -18.59
CA PRO A 13 -23.63 -10.35 -18.27
C PRO A 13 -23.87 -10.87 -16.84
N PRO A 14 -23.79 -12.19 -16.62
CA PRO A 14 -24.12 -12.76 -15.33
C PRO A 14 -23.34 -12.00 -14.26
N ALA A 15 -24.07 -11.43 -13.28
CA ALA A 15 -23.45 -10.68 -12.20
C ALA A 15 -22.38 -11.58 -11.56
N LEU A 16 -21.18 -11.02 -11.35
CA LEU A 16 -20.10 -11.77 -10.72
C LEU A 16 -20.59 -12.29 -9.36
N PRO A 17 -20.22 -13.54 -8.97
CA PRO A 17 -20.57 -14.06 -7.66
C PRO A 17 -20.10 -13.12 -6.54
N GLU A 18 -20.92 -12.93 -5.50
CA GLU A 18 -20.58 -12.05 -4.37
C GLU A 18 -19.17 -12.27 -3.78
N PRO A 19 -18.66 -13.51 -3.62
CA PRO A 19 -17.29 -13.75 -3.15
C PRO A 19 -16.23 -13.13 -4.06
N VAL A 20 -16.44 -13.16 -5.38
CA VAL A 20 -15.53 -12.56 -6.38
C VAL A 20 -15.55 -11.03 -6.27
N ILE A 21 -16.74 -10.44 -6.09
CA ILE A 21 -16.88 -9.00 -5.88
C ILE A 21 -16.17 -8.57 -4.58
N LYS A 22 -16.34 -9.32 -3.48
CA LYS A 22 -15.66 -9.05 -2.21
C LYS A 22 -14.13 -9.18 -2.33
N ALA A 23 -13.64 -10.19 -3.03
CA ALA A 23 -12.21 -10.38 -3.27
C ALA A 23 -11.60 -9.21 -4.06
N ASN A 24 -12.29 -8.76 -5.11
CA ASN A 24 -11.85 -7.62 -5.91
C ASN A 24 -11.80 -6.33 -5.08
N LYS A 25 -12.79 -6.09 -4.21
CA LYS A 25 -12.81 -4.92 -3.31
C LYS A 25 -11.63 -4.95 -2.33
N LEU A 26 -11.41 -6.08 -1.65
CA LEU A 26 -10.26 -6.25 -0.75
C LEU A 26 -8.93 -6.03 -1.46
N PHE A 27 -8.79 -6.55 -2.69
CA PHE A 27 -7.59 -6.33 -3.49
C PHE A 27 -7.36 -4.83 -3.78
N ILE A 28 -8.38 -4.12 -4.23
CA ILE A 28 -8.29 -2.68 -4.52
C ILE A 28 -7.93 -1.90 -3.26
N GLU A 29 -8.56 -2.20 -2.12
CA GLU A 29 -8.24 -1.54 -0.84
C GLU A 29 -6.78 -1.78 -0.41
N ASN A 30 -6.25 -2.98 -0.62
CA ASN A 30 -4.84 -3.27 -0.32
C ASN A 30 -3.88 -2.55 -1.27
N VAL A 31 -4.20 -2.48 -2.56
CA VAL A 31 -3.43 -1.68 -3.53
C VAL A 31 -3.43 -0.20 -3.14
N GLU A 32 -4.58 0.36 -2.77
CA GLU A 32 -4.69 1.74 -2.31
C GLU A 32 -3.81 2.00 -1.08
N LYS A 33 -3.88 1.12 -0.06
CA LYS A 33 -3.03 1.21 1.14
C LYS A 33 -1.54 1.20 0.80
N ILE A 34 -1.11 0.31 -0.11
CA ILE A 34 0.28 0.23 -0.57
C ILE A 34 0.69 1.51 -1.30
N LEU A 35 -0.16 2.04 -2.18
CA LEU A 35 0.12 3.27 -2.93
C LEU A 35 0.26 4.48 -2.00
N ILE A 36 -0.66 4.64 -1.04
CA ILE A 36 -0.58 5.69 -0.03
C ILE A 36 0.73 5.57 0.77
N PHE A 37 1.09 4.35 1.17
CA PHE A 37 2.35 4.10 1.87
C PHE A 37 3.57 4.50 1.03
N GLN A 38 3.63 4.06 -0.23
CA GLN A 38 4.73 4.40 -1.14
C GLN A 38 4.85 5.92 -1.34
N MET A 39 3.74 6.61 -1.55
CA MET A 39 3.72 8.07 -1.70
C MET A 39 4.21 8.79 -0.44
N ASN A 40 3.78 8.36 0.75
CA ASN A 40 4.22 8.93 2.01
C ASN A 40 5.72 8.70 2.26
N SER A 41 6.23 7.51 1.93
CA SER A 41 7.65 7.22 2.04
C SER A 41 8.48 8.06 1.06
N LEU A 42 8.07 8.15 -0.20
CA LEU A 42 8.72 9.01 -1.20
C LEU A 42 8.77 10.46 -0.75
N LYS A 43 7.64 11.03 -0.30
CA LYS A 43 7.59 12.41 0.22
C LYS A 43 8.61 12.61 1.33
N THR A 44 8.65 11.69 2.29
CA THR A 44 9.56 11.82 3.45
C THR A 44 11.03 11.74 3.04
N TYR A 45 11.39 10.84 2.11
CA TYR A 45 12.77 10.77 1.60
C TYR A 45 13.15 12.03 0.82
N PHE A 46 12.23 12.60 0.03
CA PHE A 46 12.43 13.88 -0.64
C PHE A 46 12.62 15.02 0.35
N ASP A 47 11.80 15.09 1.41
CA ASP A 47 11.91 16.11 2.45
C ASP A 47 13.31 16.05 3.11
N ILE A 48 13.83 14.85 3.39
CA ILE A 48 15.20 14.66 3.91
C ILE A 48 16.25 15.22 2.92
N GLY A 49 16.12 14.90 1.63
CA GLY A 49 17.05 15.36 0.60
C GLY A 49 17.03 16.88 0.40
N ILE A 50 15.85 17.49 0.31
CA ILE A 50 15.70 18.94 0.17
C ILE A 50 16.25 19.67 1.39
N ASN A 51 15.99 19.16 2.59
CA ASN A 51 16.53 19.74 3.82
C ASN A 51 18.06 19.68 3.86
N GLN A 52 18.66 18.60 3.34
CA GLN A 52 20.12 18.51 3.20
C GLN A 52 20.68 19.48 2.19
N LEU A 53 20.02 19.64 1.03
CA LEU A 53 20.44 20.62 0.03
C LEU A 53 20.37 22.05 0.58
N ARG A 54 19.31 22.37 1.35
CA ARG A 54 19.18 23.67 2.01
C ARG A 54 20.28 23.87 3.06
N ALA A 55 20.53 22.87 3.91
CA ALA A 55 21.57 22.94 4.92
C ALA A 55 22.98 23.07 4.30
N ALA A 56 23.23 22.45 3.15
CA ALA A 56 24.48 22.60 2.41
C ALA A 56 24.63 24.00 1.80
N ALA A 57 23.53 24.59 1.30
CA ALA A 57 23.53 25.95 0.75
C ALA A 57 23.73 27.05 1.80
N GLU A 58 23.45 26.76 3.07
CA GLU A 58 23.66 27.67 4.21
C GLU A 58 25.10 27.66 4.75
N ILE A 59 25.99 26.83 4.21
CA ILE A 59 27.40 26.76 4.63
C ILE A 59 28.14 28.01 4.12
N THR A 60 28.61 28.84 5.04
CA THR A 60 29.33 30.09 4.74
C THR A 60 30.77 30.11 5.25
N ASP A 61 31.12 29.19 6.15
CA ASP A 61 32.38 29.18 6.88
C ASP A 61 32.70 27.77 7.42
N LEU A 62 33.86 27.64 8.08
CA LEU A 62 34.35 26.36 8.60
C LEU A 62 33.50 25.84 9.77
N GLU A 63 32.86 26.72 10.53
CA GLU A 63 32.01 26.37 11.67
C GLU A 63 30.68 25.76 11.19
N SER A 64 30.01 26.43 10.26
CA SER A 64 28.81 25.93 9.58
C SER A 64 29.06 24.62 8.82
N LEU A 65 30.25 24.45 8.23
CA LEU A 65 30.66 23.17 7.64
C LEU A 65 30.82 22.07 8.70
N GLN A 66 31.43 22.38 9.84
CA GLN A 66 31.60 21.41 10.93
C GLN A 66 30.24 20.98 11.50
N ASP A 67 29.31 21.93 11.66
CA ASP A 67 27.96 21.65 12.14
C ASP A 67 27.13 20.85 11.14
N PHE A 68 27.26 21.14 9.84
CA PHE A 68 26.68 20.30 8.80
C PHE A 68 27.17 18.86 8.89
N CYS A 69 28.48 18.65 9.07
CA CYS A 69 29.09 17.32 9.26
C CYS A 69 28.57 16.60 10.51
N LYS A 70 28.42 17.31 11.65
CA LYS A 70 27.86 16.72 12.88
C LYS A 70 26.42 16.23 12.67
N ARG A 71 25.60 17.00 11.95
CA ARG A 71 24.20 16.66 11.65
C ARG A 71 24.05 15.46 10.71
N GLN A 72 25.07 15.11 9.92
CA GLN A 72 25.02 13.92 9.05
C GLN A 72 24.76 12.62 9.82
N ALA A 73 25.31 12.50 11.03
CA ALA A 73 25.07 11.34 11.89
C ALA A 73 23.60 11.23 12.32
N GLU A 74 22.96 12.35 12.67
CA GLU A 74 21.54 12.39 13.04
C GLU A 74 20.62 12.04 11.87
N ILE A 75 21.01 12.46 10.66
CA ILE A 75 20.28 12.17 9.43
C ILE A 75 20.40 10.69 9.07
N ALA A 76 21.58 10.09 9.23
CA ALA A 76 21.77 8.65 9.08
C ALA A 76 20.89 7.85 10.07
N GLN A 77 20.83 8.27 11.34
CA GLN A 77 19.94 7.65 12.32
C GLN A 77 18.45 7.83 11.96
N THR A 78 18.08 8.98 11.43
CA THR A 78 16.71 9.26 10.99
C THR A 78 16.31 8.36 9.82
N LEU A 79 17.20 8.19 8.84
CA LEU A 79 17.02 7.26 7.72
C LEU A 79 16.90 5.82 8.21
N GLN A 80 17.77 5.39 9.14
CA GLN A 80 17.70 4.05 9.71
C GLN A 80 16.36 3.79 10.42
N ARG A 81 15.92 4.71 11.28
CA ARG A 81 14.63 4.61 11.96
C ARG A 81 13.47 4.55 10.96
N LYS A 82 13.52 5.39 9.93
CA LYS A 82 12.52 5.40 8.87
C LYS A 82 12.48 4.05 8.14
N LEU A 83 13.62 3.52 7.73
CA LEU A 83 13.71 2.22 7.06
C LEU A 83 13.10 1.11 7.92
N MET A 84 13.48 1.04 9.20
CA MET A 84 12.94 0.03 10.12
C MET A 84 11.42 0.16 10.29
N ASN A 85 10.91 1.40 10.38
CA ASN A 85 9.48 1.66 10.47
C ASN A 85 8.76 1.29 9.17
N ASP A 86 9.32 1.61 8.01
CA ASP A 86 8.79 1.26 6.70
C ASP A 86 8.71 -0.27 6.55
N VAL A 87 9.74 -1.01 6.97
CA VAL A 87 9.73 -2.49 7.00
C VAL A 87 8.62 -3.03 7.91
N ARG A 88 8.45 -2.46 9.11
CA ARG A 88 7.38 -2.86 10.04
C ARG A 88 6.01 -2.63 9.42
N ILE A 89 5.78 -1.46 8.81
CA ILE A 89 4.50 -1.14 8.16
C ILE A 89 4.24 -2.11 7.00
N MET A 90 5.25 -2.45 6.20
CA MET A 90 5.12 -3.46 5.14
C MET A 90 4.74 -4.83 5.69
N SER A 91 5.37 -5.26 6.78
CA SER A 91 5.02 -6.51 7.47
C SER A 91 3.58 -6.50 7.97
N ASP A 92 3.15 -5.39 8.57
CA ASP A 92 1.77 -5.22 9.06
C ASP A 92 0.75 -5.26 7.90
N MET A 93 1.06 -4.65 6.76
CA MET A 93 0.20 -4.71 5.56
C MET A 93 0.10 -6.13 5.02
N ALA A 94 1.21 -6.87 4.95
CA ALA A 94 1.22 -8.26 4.50
C ALA A 94 0.41 -9.18 5.42
N ALA A 95 0.54 -9.00 6.75
CA ALA A 95 -0.23 -9.76 7.73
C ALA A 95 -1.74 -9.48 7.60
N ARG A 96 -2.12 -8.21 7.44
CA ARG A 96 -3.53 -7.81 7.23
C ARG A 96 -4.10 -8.41 5.95
N PHE A 97 -3.39 -8.33 4.83
CA PHE A 97 -3.81 -8.94 3.58
C PHE A 97 -4.06 -10.45 3.74
N LYS A 98 -3.17 -11.16 4.43
CA LYS A 98 -3.35 -12.59 4.74
C LYS A 98 -4.63 -12.82 5.55
N THR A 99 -4.85 -12.06 6.62
CA THR A 99 -6.07 -12.18 7.45
C THR A 99 -7.35 -11.90 6.65
N GLU A 100 -7.34 -10.87 5.81
CA GLU A 100 -8.48 -10.51 4.94
C GLU A 100 -8.79 -11.63 3.93
N MET A 101 -7.76 -12.25 3.35
CA MET A 101 -7.91 -13.41 2.45
C MET A 101 -8.42 -14.66 3.18
N ASP A 102 -7.84 -15.00 4.33
CA ASP A 102 -8.27 -16.15 5.13
C ASP A 102 -9.77 -15.99 5.51
N GLY A 103 -10.20 -14.79 5.91
CA GLY A 103 -11.61 -14.49 6.21
C GLY A 103 -12.55 -14.62 5.00
N LEU A 104 -12.09 -14.26 3.80
CA LEU A 104 -12.88 -14.44 2.57
C LEU A 104 -13.08 -15.92 2.25
N THR A 105 -12.05 -16.76 2.44
CA THR A 105 -12.17 -18.21 2.26
C THR A 105 -13.13 -18.84 3.26
N GLN A 106 -13.07 -18.43 4.53
CA GLN A 106 -13.97 -18.92 5.58
C GLN A 106 -15.43 -18.53 5.29
N THR A 107 -15.69 -17.26 4.94
CA THR A 107 -17.04 -16.79 4.59
C THR A 107 -17.59 -17.54 3.37
N THR A 108 -16.74 -17.80 2.37
CA THR A 108 -17.12 -18.59 1.17
C THR A 108 -17.45 -20.02 1.55
N LEU A 109 -16.67 -20.65 2.44
CA LEU A 109 -16.96 -22.00 2.96
C LEU A 109 -18.30 -22.04 3.72
N GLU A 110 -18.57 -21.06 4.58
CA GLU A 110 -19.80 -20.98 5.37
C GLU A 110 -21.05 -20.73 4.51
N THR A 111 -20.92 -19.96 3.42
CA THR A 111 -22.02 -19.73 2.46
C THR A 111 -22.21 -20.87 1.45
N THR A 112 -21.21 -21.72 1.22
CA THR A 112 -21.29 -22.85 0.28
C THR A 112 -21.54 -24.20 0.93
N LEU A 113 -21.25 -24.35 2.23
CA LEU A 113 -21.73 -25.48 3.02
C LEU A 113 -23.24 -25.32 3.20
N PRO A 114 -24.08 -26.20 2.61
CA PRO A 114 -25.50 -26.17 2.91
C PRO A 114 -25.66 -26.36 4.42
N LYS A 115 -26.56 -25.58 5.05
CA LYS A 115 -27.03 -25.89 6.40
C LYS A 115 -27.41 -27.37 6.39
N ALA A 116 -26.57 -28.20 7.00
CA ALA A 116 -26.85 -29.62 7.15
C ALA A 116 -28.10 -29.71 8.02
N ALA A 117 -29.22 -29.99 7.36
CA ALA A 117 -30.47 -30.41 7.94
C ALA A 117 -30.40 -31.89 8.29
#